data_AF-A0A5J5PX67-F1
#
_entry.id   AF-A0A5J5PX67-F1
#
_cell.length_a   1.000
_cell.length_b   1.000
_cell.length_c   1.000
_cell.angle_alpha   90.00
_cell.angle_beta   90.00
_cell.angle_gamma   90.00
#
_symmetry.space_group_name_H-M   'P 1'
#
loop_
_entity.id
_entity.type
_entity.pdbx_description
1 polymer ?
#
loop_
_entity_poly.entity_id
_entity_poly.type
_entity_poly.pdbx_seq_one_letter_code
_entity_poly.pdbx_strand_id
1 'polypeptide(L)'
;MRNAAQEGHINVLYELIQNDQCVLEHIDHVPFLDTPLHVAVSAGNIEFMMEMMNLKPTFARKLNQAGFSPMHLALQNHKTQAVLRLLRFDKGLVCVKGREVLTPLHRVVQNGNVDFLIKFLETVFHLAIKNDRFEAFQVLVGWLIRSRHEAANRWEKELLSWADIDGNTVLLIAASGNRPRVC
;
A
#
# COMPACT_ATOMS: atom_id res chain seq x y z
N MET A 1 -16.66 17.87 -6.09
CA MET A 1 -15.88 16.82 -5.38
C MET A 1 -14.37 17.03 -5.45
N ARG A 2 -13.77 17.32 -6.62
CA ARG A 2 -12.32 17.55 -6.77
C ARG A 2 -11.75 18.62 -5.82
N ASN A 3 -12.36 19.82 -5.77
CA ASN A 3 -11.88 20.91 -4.91
C ASN A 3 -11.94 20.53 -3.43
N ALA A 4 -13.04 19.92 -2.98
CA ALA A 4 -13.18 19.41 -1.62
C ALA A 4 -12.06 18.42 -1.26
N ALA A 5 -11.68 17.53 -2.18
CA ALA A 5 -10.56 16.61 -1.97
C ALA A 5 -9.20 17.31 -1.93
N GLN A 6 -8.99 18.33 -2.77
CA GLN A 6 -7.76 19.11 -2.82
C GLN A 6 -7.56 20.02 -1.60
N GLU A 7 -8.64 20.52 -0.99
CA GLU A 7 -8.62 21.37 0.21
C GLU A 7 -8.82 20.57 1.51
N GLY A 8 -9.28 19.32 1.41
CA GLY A 8 -9.52 18.45 2.57
C GLY A 8 -10.86 18.71 3.26
N HIS A 9 -11.81 19.36 2.59
CA HIS A 9 -13.12 19.74 3.14
C HIS A 9 -14.09 18.55 3.20
N ILE A 10 -14.09 17.82 4.32
CA ILE A 10 -14.96 16.65 4.56
C ILE A 10 -16.45 17.03 4.59
N ASN A 11 -16.81 18.19 5.13
CA ASN A 11 -18.22 18.63 5.15
C ASN A 11 -18.79 18.78 3.72
N VAL A 12 -18.01 19.39 2.82
CA VAL A 12 -18.39 19.54 1.40
C VAL A 12 -18.48 18.17 0.71
N LEU A 13 -17.64 17.19 1.09
CA LEU A 13 -17.79 15.81 0.60
C LEU A 13 -19.17 15.25 0.97
N TYR A 14 -19.60 15.39 2.22
CA TYR A 14 -20.89 14.91 2.68
C TYR A 14 -22.07 15.66 2.06
N GLU A 15 -21.99 16.98 1.88
CA GLU A 15 -23.00 17.75 1.14
C GLU A 15 -23.16 17.26 -0.30
N LEU A 16 -22.05 16.96 -0.98
CA LEU A 16 -22.07 16.44 -2.34
C LEU A 16 -22.70 15.04 -2.41
N ILE A 17 -22.45 14.17 -1.43
CA ILE A 17 -23.07 12.85 -1.33
C ILE A 17 -24.56 12.97 -1.02
N GLN A 18 -24.97 13.92 -0.19
CA GLN A 18 -26.41 14.17 0.07
C GLN A 18 -27.14 14.63 -1.19
N ASN A 19 -26.50 15.47 -2.00
CA ASN A 19 -27.07 15.96 -3.25
C ASN A 19 -27.12 14.86 -4.34
N ASP A 20 -26.12 13.98 -4.40
CA ASP A 20 -26.11 12.81 -5.29
C ASP A 20 -25.55 11.59 -4.53
N GLN A 21 -26.46 10.73 -4.08
CA GLN A 21 -26.13 9.53 -3.30
C GLN A 21 -25.31 8.51 -4.09
N CYS A 22 -25.35 8.56 -5.43
CA CYS A 22 -24.62 7.64 -6.30
C CYS A 22 -23.31 8.23 -6.83
N VAL A 23 -22.93 9.44 -6.43
CA VAL A 23 -21.76 10.16 -6.98
C VAL A 23 -20.46 9.33 -6.92
N LEU A 24 -20.23 8.59 -5.84
CA LEU A 24 -19.04 7.75 -5.68
C LEU A 24 -19.09 6.50 -6.58
N GLU A 25 -20.28 5.95 -6.80
CA GLU A 25 -20.48 4.79 -7.69
C GLU A 25 -20.24 5.17 -9.15
N HIS A 26 -20.77 6.32 -9.58
CA HIS A 26 -20.53 6.86 -10.91
C HIS A 26 -19.03 7.06 -11.18
N ILE A 27 -18.29 7.62 -10.23
CA ILE A 27 -16.82 7.76 -10.32
C ILE A 27 -16.15 6.39 -10.36
N ASP A 28 -16.66 5.39 -9.63
CA ASP A 28 -16.06 4.05 -9.60
C ASP A 28 -16.25 3.28 -10.90
N HIS A 29 -17.36 3.49 -11.61
CA HIS A 29 -17.61 2.85 -12.89
C HIS A 29 -16.75 3.39 -14.05
N VAL A 30 -16.20 4.60 -13.94
CA VAL A 30 -15.27 5.13 -14.95
C VAL A 30 -13.93 4.41 -14.84
N PRO A 31 -13.44 3.64 -15.82
CA PRO A 31 -12.26 2.77 -15.63
C PRO A 31 -10.98 3.52 -15.25
N PHE A 32 -10.70 4.64 -15.92
CA PHE A 32 -9.51 5.46 -15.71
C PHE A 32 -9.92 6.90 -15.44
N LEU A 33 -9.79 7.34 -14.19
CA LEU A 33 -10.19 8.67 -13.74
C LEU A 33 -9.40 9.05 -12.49
N ASP A 34 -9.01 10.31 -12.37
CA ASP A 34 -8.55 10.84 -11.08
C ASP A 34 -9.72 10.88 -10.10
N THR A 35 -9.78 9.88 -9.23
CA THR A 35 -10.75 9.84 -8.14
C THR A 35 -10.43 10.94 -7.11
N PRO A 36 -11.40 11.30 -6.26
CA PRO A 36 -11.15 12.20 -5.13
C PRO A 36 -9.98 11.72 -4.25
N LEU A 37 -9.75 10.40 -4.15
CA LEU A 37 -8.62 9.85 -3.41
C LEU A 37 -7.27 10.19 -4.05
N HIS A 38 -7.14 10.13 -5.38
CA HIS A 38 -5.89 10.53 -6.08
C HIS A 38 -5.54 11.99 -5.78
N VAL A 39 -6.57 12.86 -5.79
CA VAL A 39 -6.43 14.29 -5.56
C VAL A 39 -6.04 14.57 -4.10
N ALA A 40 -6.75 13.97 -3.14
CA ALA A 40 -6.45 14.13 -1.71
C ALA A 40 -5.06 13.62 -1.35
N VAL A 41 -4.65 12.47 -1.91
CA VAL A 41 -3.29 11.94 -1.73
C VAL A 41 -2.25 12.89 -2.29
N SER A 42 -2.45 13.41 -3.50
CA SER A 42 -1.51 14.34 -4.14
C SER A 42 -1.40 15.66 -3.38
N ALA A 43 -2.50 16.15 -2.80
CA ALA A 43 -2.49 17.31 -1.92
C ALA A 43 -1.83 17.01 -0.57
N GLY A 44 -1.98 15.80 -0.05
CA GLY A 44 -1.54 15.39 1.29
C GLY A 44 -2.62 15.56 2.37
N ASN A 45 -3.89 15.62 1.98
CA ASN A 45 -5.02 15.77 2.90
C ASN A 45 -5.36 14.41 3.52
N ILE A 46 -4.66 14.08 4.61
CA ILE A 46 -4.72 12.75 5.22
C ILE A 46 -6.12 12.39 5.73
N GLU A 47 -6.81 13.30 6.42
CA GLU A 47 -8.14 13.01 6.98
C GLU A 47 -9.16 12.76 5.86
N PHE A 48 -9.16 13.60 4.81
CA PHE A 48 -10.03 13.39 3.64
C PHE A 48 -9.71 12.07 2.92
N MET A 49 -8.42 11.76 2.76
CA MET A 49 -7.96 10.50 2.17
C MET A 49 -8.48 9.29 2.97
N MET A 50 -8.36 9.31 4.30
CA MET A 50 -8.86 8.26 5.18
C MET A 50 -10.39 8.11 5.06
N GLU A 51 -11.10 9.23 5.09
CA GLU A 51 -12.56 9.25 4.96
C GLU A 51 -13.01 8.67 3.62
N MET A 52 -12.34 9.06 2.53
CA MET A 52 -12.62 8.54 1.18
C MET A 52 -12.31 7.03 1.07
N MET A 53 -11.25 6.54 1.71
CA MET A 53 -10.96 5.10 1.75
C MET A 53 -12.00 4.32 2.55
N ASN A 54 -12.58 4.91 3.60
CA ASN A 54 -13.67 4.31 4.37
C ASN A 54 -14.97 4.25 3.55
N LEU A 55 -15.31 5.34 2.85
CA LEU A 55 -16.53 5.44 2.05
C LEU A 55 -16.46 4.60 0.77
N LYS A 56 -15.31 4.56 0.09
CA LYS A 56 -15.14 3.85 -1.18
C LYS A 56 -13.76 3.18 -1.30
N PRO A 57 -13.55 2.03 -0.62
CA PRO A 57 -12.30 1.27 -0.61
C PRO A 57 -11.68 0.99 -1.98
N THR A 58 -12.50 0.77 -3.00
CA THR A 58 -12.08 0.45 -4.37
C THR A 58 -11.19 1.53 -4.98
N PHE A 59 -11.35 2.80 -4.55
CA PHE A 59 -10.53 3.91 -5.03
C PHE A 59 -9.05 3.76 -4.69
N ALA A 60 -8.68 3.02 -3.63
CA ALA A 60 -7.29 2.82 -3.23
C ALA A 60 -6.47 2.04 -4.28
N ARG A 61 -7.14 1.22 -5.10
CA ARG A 61 -6.53 0.40 -6.15
C ARG A 61 -6.72 0.93 -7.56
N LYS A 62 -7.66 1.86 -7.75
CA LYS A 62 -8.00 2.41 -9.06
C LYS A 62 -6.81 3.15 -9.67
N LEU A 63 -6.69 3.10 -10.99
CA LEU A 63 -5.68 3.85 -11.73
C LEU A 63 -6.32 5.12 -12.31
N ASN A 64 -5.58 6.23 -12.26
CA ASN A 64 -5.96 7.42 -13.00
C ASN A 64 -5.58 7.31 -14.49
N GLN A 65 -5.85 8.38 -15.25
CA GLN A 65 -5.59 8.43 -16.69
C GLN A 65 -4.10 8.33 -17.06
N ALA A 66 -3.19 8.66 -16.13
CA ALA A 66 -1.75 8.47 -16.30
C ALA A 66 -1.28 7.05 -15.94
N GLY A 67 -2.20 6.17 -15.53
CA GLY A 67 -1.92 4.79 -15.12
C GLY A 67 -1.34 4.70 -13.70
N PHE A 68 -1.55 5.69 -12.84
CA PHE A 68 -1.04 5.70 -11.48
C PHE A 68 -2.15 5.41 -10.48
N SER A 69 -1.87 4.54 -9.51
CA SER A 69 -2.72 4.38 -8.32
C SER A 69 -2.43 5.48 -7.29
N PRO A 70 -3.28 5.66 -6.27
CA PRO A 70 -3.00 6.59 -5.18
C PRO A 70 -1.64 6.36 -4.52
N MET A 71 -1.21 5.10 -4.34
CA MET A 71 0.13 4.79 -3.79
C MET A 71 1.27 5.29 -4.68
N HIS A 72 1.13 5.21 -6.00
CA HIS A 72 2.12 5.77 -6.93
C HIS A 72 2.23 7.28 -6.78
N LEU A 73 1.10 7.98 -6.71
CA LEU A 73 1.07 9.43 -6.54
C LEU A 73 1.62 9.87 -5.18
N ALA A 74 1.33 9.12 -4.11
CA ALA A 74 1.90 9.38 -2.79
C ALA A 74 3.44 9.34 -2.81
N LEU A 75 4.02 8.33 -3.48
CA LEU A 75 5.46 8.18 -3.65
C LEU A 75 6.06 9.25 -4.57
N GLN A 76 5.39 9.57 -5.67
CA GLN A 76 5.83 10.59 -6.63
C GLN A 76 5.83 12.00 -6.02
N ASN A 77 4.86 12.30 -5.16
CA ASN A 77 4.70 13.62 -4.54
C ASN A 77 5.29 13.70 -3.13
N HIS A 78 6.10 12.71 -2.73
CA HIS A 78 6.78 12.63 -1.42
C HIS A 78 5.84 12.76 -0.22
N LYS A 79 4.62 12.20 -0.31
CA LYS A 79 3.60 12.27 0.74
C LYS A 79 3.75 11.09 1.70
N THR A 80 4.77 11.15 2.56
CA THR A 80 5.14 10.05 3.46
C THR A 80 3.97 9.53 4.30
N GLN A 81 3.21 10.43 4.92
CA GLN A 81 2.05 10.03 5.73
C GLN A 81 0.97 9.34 4.89
N ALA A 82 0.74 9.77 3.65
CA ALA A 82 -0.21 9.10 2.76
C ALA A 82 0.25 7.68 2.42
N VAL A 83 1.55 7.48 2.13
CA VAL A 83 2.12 6.13 1.88
C VAL A 83 1.87 5.21 3.08
N LEU A 84 2.18 5.66 4.30
CA LEU A 84 2.01 4.88 5.52
C LEU A 84 0.54 4.53 5.79
N ARG A 85 -0.37 5.49 5.56
CA ARG A 85 -1.81 5.27 5.73
C ARG A 85 -2.38 4.33 4.66
N LEU A 86 -1.94 4.43 3.41
CA LEU A 86 -2.33 3.49 2.35
C LEU A 86 -1.82 2.08 2.65
N LEU A 87 -0.58 1.92 3.13
CA LEU A 87 -0.06 0.63 3.57
C LEU A 87 -0.90 0.04 4.71
N ARG A 88 -1.32 0.89 5.67
CA ARG A 88 -2.24 0.56 6.78
C ARG A 88 -3.60 0.10 6.32
N PHE A 89 -4.09 0.69 5.26
CA PHE A 89 -5.36 0.33 4.68
C PHE A 89 -5.33 -1.02 3.95
N ASP A 90 -4.37 -1.20 3.03
CA ASP A 90 -4.17 -2.46 2.31
C ASP A 90 -2.69 -2.65 1.94
N LYS A 91 -2.04 -3.62 2.60
CA LYS A 91 -0.65 -4.03 2.33
C LYS A 91 -0.44 -4.43 0.86
N GLY A 92 -1.47 -4.98 0.20
CA GLY A 92 -1.42 -5.39 -1.20
C GLY A 92 -1.29 -4.23 -2.20
N LEU A 93 -1.46 -2.98 -1.76
CA LEU A 93 -1.28 -1.81 -2.63
C LEU A 93 0.15 -1.69 -3.18
N VAL A 94 1.15 -2.26 -2.49
CA VAL A 94 2.55 -2.27 -2.97
C VAL A 94 2.75 -3.08 -4.24
N CYS A 95 1.80 -3.95 -4.58
CA CYS A 95 1.83 -4.83 -5.76
C CYS A 95 0.91 -4.38 -6.90
N VAL A 96 0.19 -3.25 -6.74
CA VAL A 96 -0.71 -2.73 -7.79
C VAL A 96 0.13 -2.33 -9.00
N LYS A 97 -0.15 -2.92 -10.16
CA LYS A 97 0.55 -2.60 -11.41
C LYS A 97 -0.09 -1.39 -12.06
N GLY A 98 0.68 -0.32 -12.20
CA GLY A 98 0.31 0.90 -12.92
C GLY A 98 0.83 0.90 -14.36
N ARG A 99 1.10 2.11 -14.86
CA ARG A 99 1.73 2.37 -16.15
C ARG A 99 3.02 1.56 -16.30
N GLU A 100 3.23 1.03 -17.52
CA GLU A 100 4.41 0.19 -17.85
C GLU A 100 4.54 -1.06 -16.97
N VAL A 101 3.44 -1.51 -16.36
CA VAL A 101 3.41 -2.67 -15.45
C VAL A 101 4.28 -2.45 -14.20
N LEU A 102 4.65 -1.20 -13.92
CA LEU A 102 5.44 -0.84 -12.75
C LEU A 102 4.54 -0.84 -11.52
N THR A 103 5.08 -1.34 -10.41
CA THR A 103 4.42 -1.31 -9.09
C THR A 103 4.99 -0.18 -8.24
N PRO A 104 4.30 0.21 -7.15
CA PRO A 104 4.85 1.16 -6.18
C PRO A 104 6.23 0.78 -5.65
N LEU A 105 6.55 -0.52 -5.52
CA LEU A 105 7.89 -0.98 -5.15
C LEU A 105 8.96 -0.56 -6.19
N HIS A 106 8.65 -0.63 -7.49
CA HIS A 106 9.58 -0.14 -8.53
C HIS A 106 9.83 1.37 -8.37
N ARG A 107 8.79 2.14 -8.01
CA ARG A 107 8.91 3.58 -7.79
C ARG A 107 9.77 3.92 -6.57
N VAL A 108 9.66 3.16 -5.49
CA VAL A 108 10.53 3.31 -4.31
C VAL A 108 12.01 3.14 -4.68
N VAL A 109 12.33 2.13 -5.49
CA VAL A 109 13.70 1.90 -5.99
C VAL A 109 14.18 3.07 -6.85
N GLN A 110 13.35 3.56 -7.78
CA GLN A 110 13.69 4.73 -8.62
C GLN A 110 13.94 6.00 -7.81
N ASN A 111 13.15 6.20 -6.74
CA ASN A 111 13.29 7.37 -5.87
C ASN A 111 14.51 7.28 -4.93
N GLY A 112 15.16 6.11 -4.80
CA GLY A 112 16.31 5.90 -3.91
C GLY A 112 16.00 5.99 -2.41
N ASN A 113 14.71 5.93 -2.01
CA ASN A 113 14.32 6.02 -0.61
C ASN A 113 14.49 4.65 0.08
N VAL A 114 15.62 4.48 0.78
CA VAL A 114 16.00 3.23 1.44
C VAL A 114 15.00 2.83 2.54
N ASP A 115 14.46 3.78 3.29
CA ASP A 115 13.51 3.49 4.37
C ASP A 115 12.21 2.89 3.82
N PHE A 116 11.68 3.47 2.74
CA PHE A 116 10.52 2.87 2.06
C PHE A 116 10.86 1.55 1.38
N LEU A 117 12.10 1.37 0.90
CA LEU A 117 12.50 0.10 0.31
C LEU A 117 12.44 -1.01 1.37
N ILE A 118 13.02 -0.76 2.56
CA ILE A 118 12.96 -1.69 3.68
C ILE A 118 11.49 -1.95 4.06
N LYS A 119 10.68 -0.90 4.25
CA LYS A 119 9.26 -1.04 4.64
C LYS A 119 8.43 -1.85 3.62
N PHE A 120 8.68 -1.65 2.33
CA PHE A 120 7.96 -2.37 1.28
C PHE A 120 8.43 -3.82 1.19
N LEU A 121 9.73 -4.08 1.34
CA LEU A 121 10.26 -5.44 1.41
C LEU A 121 9.66 -6.19 2.60
N GLU A 122 9.66 -5.60 3.80
CA GLU A 122 8.95 -6.13 4.98
C GLU A 122 7.52 -6.52 4.61
N THR A 123 6.78 -5.62 3.97
CA THR A 123 5.39 -5.85 3.57
C THR A 123 5.27 -7.03 2.59
N VAL A 124 6.21 -7.18 1.65
CA VAL A 124 6.24 -8.30 0.70
C VAL A 124 6.49 -9.64 1.41
N PHE A 125 7.39 -9.70 2.40
CA PHE A 125 7.59 -10.90 3.22
C PHE A 125 6.29 -11.28 3.96
N HIS A 126 5.63 -10.31 4.60
CA HIS A 126 4.36 -10.55 5.29
C HIS A 126 3.26 -11.03 4.34
N LEU A 127 3.16 -10.45 3.13
CA LEU A 127 2.20 -10.87 2.12
C LEU A 127 2.46 -12.29 1.63
N ALA A 128 3.73 -12.70 1.48
CA ALA A 128 4.06 -14.07 1.05
C ALA A 128 3.53 -15.10 2.07
N ILE A 129 3.75 -14.86 3.37
CA ILE A 129 3.26 -15.76 4.42
C ILE A 129 1.73 -15.73 4.52
N LYS A 130 1.13 -14.53 4.54
CA LYS A 130 -0.33 -14.37 4.68
C LYS A 130 -1.13 -15.02 3.55
N ASN A 131 -0.54 -15.16 2.37
CA ASN A 131 -1.17 -15.81 1.21
C ASN A 131 -0.71 -17.27 1.04
N ASP A 132 -0.13 -17.90 2.06
CA ASP A 132 0.38 -19.28 2.05
C ASP A 132 1.37 -19.57 0.91
N ARG A 133 2.11 -18.54 0.45
CA ARG A 133 3.11 -18.64 -0.62
C ARG A 133 4.47 -18.95 -0.03
N PHE A 134 4.58 -20.11 0.62
CA PHE A 134 5.79 -20.53 1.34
C PHE A 134 7.02 -20.63 0.44
N GLU A 135 6.88 -21.09 -0.80
CA GLU A 135 8.01 -21.17 -1.74
C GLU A 135 8.51 -19.76 -2.09
N ALA A 136 7.59 -18.80 -2.28
CA ALA A 136 7.97 -17.41 -2.54
C ALA A 136 8.69 -16.81 -1.33
N PHE A 137 8.19 -17.06 -0.12
CA PHE A 137 8.85 -16.66 1.12
C PHE A 137 10.26 -17.28 1.23
N GLN A 138 10.40 -18.59 1.00
CA GLN A 138 11.69 -19.30 1.01
C GLN A 138 12.68 -18.73 0.00
N VAL A 139 12.22 -18.38 -1.22
CA VAL A 139 13.07 -17.74 -2.23
C VAL A 139 13.55 -16.37 -1.75
N LEU A 140 12.66 -15.55 -1.17
CA LEU A 140 13.01 -14.23 -0.66
C LEU A 140 14.02 -14.32 0.49
N VAL A 141 13.79 -15.19 1.47
CA VAL A 141 14.70 -15.44 2.59
C VAL A 141 16.03 -16.00 2.08
N GLY A 142 15.98 -16.99 1.20
CA GLY A 142 17.17 -17.64 0.63
C GLY A 142 18.00 -16.69 -0.24
N TRP A 143 17.40 -15.69 -0.88
CA TRP A 143 18.13 -14.64 -1.58
C TRP A 143 18.85 -13.72 -0.59
N LEU A 144 18.17 -13.32 0.50
CA LEU A 144 18.71 -12.46 1.56
C LEU A 144 19.86 -13.11 2.34
N ILE A 145 19.78 -14.42 2.60
CA ILE A 145 20.88 -15.16 3.24
C ILE A 145 22.09 -15.28 2.31
N ARG A 146 21.85 -15.52 1.01
CA ARG A 146 22.92 -15.73 0.01
C ARG A 146 23.61 -14.46 -0.45
N SER A 147 23.01 -13.30 -0.30
CA SER A 147 23.56 -12.02 -0.76
C SER A 147 24.79 -11.53 0.03
N ARG A 148 25.37 -12.35 0.93
CA ARG A 148 26.71 -12.20 1.56
C ARG A 148 27.11 -10.74 1.86
N HIS A 149 26.27 -10.04 2.61
CA HIS A 149 26.70 -8.86 3.34
C HIS A 149 27.10 -9.31 4.75
N GLU A 150 28.12 -8.71 5.39
CA GLU A 150 28.46 -8.98 6.82
C GLU A 150 27.27 -8.79 7.76
N ALA A 151 26.27 -8.06 7.29
CA ALA A 151 25.02 -7.87 7.98
C ALA A 151 24.07 -9.08 7.88
N ALA A 152 24.24 -10.10 7.03
CA ALA A 152 23.27 -11.18 6.84
C ALA A 152 22.82 -11.89 8.15
N ASN A 153 23.74 -12.15 9.09
CA ASN A 153 23.39 -12.71 10.41
C ASN A 153 22.62 -11.71 11.30
N ARG A 154 22.89 -10.41 11.14
CA ARG A 154 22.12 -9.32 11.74
C ARG A 154 20.72 -9.27 11.11
N TRP A 155 20.63 -9.42 9.79
CA TRP A 155 19.39 -9.35 9.03
C TRP A 155 18.51 -10.57 9.23
N GLU A 156 19.02 -11.76 9.53
CA GLU A 156 18.16 -12.90 9.88
C GLU A 156 17.39 -12.63 11.18
N LYS A 157 18.06 -12.13 12.22
CA LYS A 157 17.42 -11.74 13.48
C LYS A 157 16.53 -10.51 13.29
N GLU A 158 16.99 -9.51 12.54
CA GLU A 158 16.19 -8.31 12.24
C GLU A 158 14.96 -8.66 11.40
N LEU A 159 15.08 -9.53 10.38
CA LEU A 159 14.00 -10.02 9.53
C LEU A 159 12.91 -10.71 10.34
N LEU A 160 13.29 -11.63 11.23
CA LEU A 160 12.32 -12.29 12.12
C LEU A 160 11.65 -11.30 13.08
N SER A 161 12.34 -10.21 13.42
CA SER A 161 11.82 -9.11 14.25
C SER A 161 11.04 -8.05 13.47
N TRP A 162 11.09 -8.05 12.13
CA TRP A 162 10.39 -7.07 11.32
C TRP A 162 8.91 -7.17 11.58
N ALA A 163 8.38 -6.08 12.12
CA ALA A 163 6.96 -5.93 12.36
C ALA A 163 6.31 -5.26 11.15
N ASP A 164 5.20 -5.83 10.70
CA ASP A 164 4.31 -5.10 9.82
C ASP A 164 3.80 -3.81 10.48
N ILE A 165 3.13 -3.01 9.68
CA ILE A 165 2.44 -1.78 10.11
C ILE A 165 1.44 -1.93 11.28
N ASP A 166 1.01 -3.15 11.59
CA ASP A 166 0.09 -3.48 12.69
C ASP A 166 0.84 -4.01 13.92
N GLY A 167 2.17 -4.13 13.85
CA GLY A 167 3.03 -4.61 14.93
C GLY A 167 3.27 -6.13 14.93
N ASN A 168 2.73 -6.88 13.95
CA ASN A 168 2.93 -8.33 13.89
C ASN A 168 4.28 -8.65 13.25
N THR A 169 5.10 -9.45 13.92
CA THR A 169 6.40 -9.84 13.37
C THR A 169 6.26 -10.92 12.29
N VAL A 170 7.23 -10.97 11.38
CA VAL A 170 7.37 -12.05 10.39
C VAL A 170 7.34 -13.42 11.09
N LEU A 171 8.05 -13.57 12.21
CA LEU A 171 8.06 -14.81 13.00
C LEU A 171 6.66 -15.19 13.52
N LEU A 172 5.91 -14.23 14.07
CA LEU A 172 4.56 -14.48 14.60
C LEU A 172 3.60 -14.95 13.49
N ILE A 173 3.67 -14.32 12.32
CA ILE A 173 2.81 -14.66 11.19
C ILE A 173 3.20 -16.03 10.62
N ALA A 174 4.50 -16.36 10.52
CA ALA A 174 4.95 -17.69 10.10
C ALA A 174 4.53 -18.79 11.09
N ALA A 175 4.65 -18.55 12.40
CA ALA A 175 4.27 -19.51 13.43
C ALA A 175 2.75 -19.79 13.45
N SER A 176 1.93 -18.78 13.17
CA SER A 176 0.47 -18.93 13.14
C SER A 176 -0.06 -19.65 11.88
N GLY A 177 0.67 -19.54 10.75
CA GLY A 177 0.37 -20.31 9.52
C GLY A 177 0.80 -21.78 9.58
N ASN A 178 1.79 -22.12 10.43
CA ASN A 178 2.28 -23.49 10.61
C ASN A 178 1.41 -24.30 11.59
N ARG A 179 0.09 -24.39 11.34
CA ARG A 179 -0.72 -25.42 12.00
C ARG A 179 -0.35 -26.76 11.37
N PRO A 180 0.23 -27.72 12.12
CA PRO A 180 0.39 -29.06 11.60
C PRO A 180 -1.00 -29.56 11.22
N ARG A 181 -1.15 -30.05 9.98
CA ARG A 181 -2.35 -30.81 9.59
C ARG A 181 -2.41 -31.99 10.56
N VAL A 182 -3.30 -31.90 11.53
CA VAL A 182 -3.59 -33.00 12.46
C VAL A 182 -4.21 -34.08 11.60
N CYS A 183 -3.45 -35.15 11.38
CA CYS A 183 -3.91 -36.39 10.76
C CYS A 183 -4.99 -37.04 11.63
#